data_AF-A0A6J2XTX9-F1
#
_entry.id   AF-A0A6J2XTX9-F1
#
_cell.length_a   1.000
_cell.length_b   1.000
_cell.length_c   1.000
_cell.angle_alpha   90.00
_cell.angle_beta   90.00
_cell.angle_gamma   90.00
#
_symmetry.space_group_name_H-M   'P 1'
#
loop_
_entity.id
_entity.type
_entity.pdbx_description
1 polymer ?
#
loop_
_entity_poly.entity_id
_entity_poly.type
_entity_poly.pdbx_seq_one_letter_code
_entity_poly.pdbx_strand_id
1 'polypeptide(L)'
;MSASPMARQVASTQAIPIRRVLLNDPSELPSHYSQTPGGTLFSTTPGGTKIVYERNFLLNLRNSPVSRTPPKCEIPENLVKGSGSPPKKYQSASIKRNKYPQRTRNDSFTAKNSSIDDDQFQMDL
;
A
#
# COMPACT_ATOMS: atom_id res chain seq x y z
N MET A 1 -22.79 6.16 34.43
CA MET A 1 -21.60 7.02 34.32
C MET A 1 -21.50 7.48 32.87
N SER A 2 -21.99 8.68 32.55
CA SER A 2 -21.98 9.23 31.18
C SER A 2 -20.83 10.22 31.06
N ALA A 3 -19.84 9.91 30.23
CA ALA A 3 -18.77 10.86 29.90
C ALA A 3 -19.36 12.09 29.19
N SER A 4 -18.84 13.28 29.50
CA SER A 4 -19.29 14.55 28.93
C SER A 4 -19.08 14.61 27.41
N PRO A 5 -20.02 15.20 26.64
CA PRO A 5 -20.01 15.21 25.17
C PRO A 5 -18.83 15.99 24.53
N MET A 6 -18.07 16.75 25.32
CA MET A 6 -17.01 17.63 24.85
C MET A 6 -15.71 16.88 24.47
N ALA A 7 -15.49 15.66 24.97
CA ALA A 7 -14.29 14.87 24.67
C ALA A 7 -14.30 14.26 23.24
N ARG A 8 -15.47 14.19 22.57
CA ARG A 8 -15.59 13.64 21.21
C ARG A 8 -15.37 14.65 20.09
N GLN A 9 -15.18 15.94 20.39
CA GLN A 9 -15.12 16.98 19.35
C GLN A 9 -13.74 17.17 18.70
N VAL A 10 -12.72 16.41 19.11
CA VAL A 10 -11.35 16.52 18.58
C VAL A 10 -11.09 15.50 17.46
N ALA A 11 -12.05 15.30 16.54
CA ALA A 11 -11.82 14.62 15.26
C ALA A 11 -12.98 14.85 14.27
N SER A 12 -13.48 16.09 14.15
CA SER A 12 -14.23 16.42 12.93
C SER A 12 -13.23 16.64 11.80
N THR A 13 -12.84 15.56 11.11
CA THR A 13 -12.00 15.64 9.92
C THR A 13 -12.77 16.43 8.87
N GLN A 14 -12.54 17.74 8.79
CA GLN A 14 -13.05 18.53 7.68
C GLN A 14 -12.51 17.89 6.39
N ALA A 15 -13.41 17.57 5.46
CA ALA A 15 -13.03 16.93 4.21
C ALA A 15 -12.02 17.82 3.49
N ILE A 16 -10.84 17.28 3.19
CA ILE A 16 -9.80 17.99 2.46
C ILE A 16 -10.37 18.46 1.12
N PRO A 17 -10.30 19.76 0.77
CA PRO A 17 -10.76 20.25 -0.52
C PRO A 17 -10.07 19.51 -1.67
N ILE A 18 -10.85 18.97 -2.61
CA ILE A 18 -10.35 18.21 -3.75
C ILE A 18 -10.50 19.04 -5.02
N ARG A 19 -9.38 19.25 -5.73
CA ARG A 19 -9.35 19.84 -7.07
C ARG A 19 -8.95 18.75 -8.08
N ARG A 20 -9.84 18.44 -9.02
CA ARG A 20 -9.50 17.58 -10.17
C ARG A 20 -9.00 18.47 -11.29
N VAL A 21 -7.86 18.12 -11.87
CA VAL A 21 -7.23 18.93 -12.91
C VAL A 21 -7.05 18.06 -14.15
N LEU A 22 -7.65 18.51 -15.24
CA LEU A 22 -7.31 18.03 -16.58
C LEU A 22 -5.99 18.66 -16.94
N LEU A 23 -5.00 17.82 -17.20
CA LEU A 23 -3.70 18.27 -17.67
C LEU A 23 -3.62 18.04 -19.17
N ASN A 24 -3.02 18.98 -19.89
CA ASN A 24 -2.82 18.91 -21.33
C ASN A 24 -1.35 18.68 -21.69
N ASP A 25 -0.43 19.15 -20.86
CA ASP A 25 1.03 19.08 -21.08
C ASP A 25 1.78 18.56 -19.83
N PRO A 26 2.83 17.73 -19.98
CA PRO A 26 3.65 17.26 -18.86
C PRO A 26 4.21 18.37 -17.97
N SER A 27 4.45 19.57 -18.50
CA SER A 27 4.99 20.70 -17.74
C SER A 27 4.03 21.19 -16.65
N GLU A 28 2.75 20.81 -16.74
CA GLU A 28 1.72 21.17 -15.77
C GLU A 28 1.72 20.23 -14.54
N LEU A 29 2.49 19.15 -14.55
CA LEU A 29 2.66 18.29 -13.36
C LEU A 29 3.54 18.98 -12.31
N PRO A 30 3.13 18.99 -11.03
CA PRO A 30 4.00 19.49 -9.96
C PRO A 30 5.25 18.65 -9.79
N SER A 31 6.30 19.28 -9.27
CA SER A 31 7.56 18.61 -8.92
C SER A 31 7.41 17.55 -7.83
N HIS A 32 6.39 17.65 -6.98
CA HIS A 32 6.13 16.75 -5.86
C HIS A 32 4.69 16.24 -5.89
N TYR A 33 4.53 14.99 -6.31
CA TYR A 33 3.25 14.27 -6.33
C TYR A 33 3.42 12.86 -5.74
N SER A 34 2.31 12.25 -5.35
CA SER A 34 2.22 10.93 -4.71
C SER A 34 1.18 10.06 -5.42
N GLN A 35 1.19 8.75 -5.14
CA GLN A 35 0.26 7.78 -5.72
C GLN A 35 -0.41 6.96 -4.62
N THR A 36 -1.73 6.76 -4.71
CA THR A 36 -2.44 5.80 -3.85
C THR A 36 -2.18 4.36 -4.31
N PRO A 37 -2.33 3.32 -3.46
CA PRO A 37 -2.24 1.92 -3.90
C PRO A 37 -3.18 1.57 -5.07
N GLY A 38 -4.31 2.26 -5.22
CA GLY A 38 -5.24 2.13 -6.34
C GLY A 38 -4.79 2.81 -7.64
N GLY A 39 -3.61 3.44 -7.69
CA GLY A 39 -3.05 4.03 -8.89
C GLY A 39 -3.44 5.49 -9.17
N THR A 40 -4.12 6.16 -8.24
CA THR A 40 -4.51 7.56 -8.41
C THR A 40 -3.36 8.47 -8.01
N LEU A 41 -2.87 9.30 -8.94
CA LEU A 41 -1.89 10.32 -8.59
C LEU A 41 -2.58 11.54 -7.96
N PHE A 42 -1.95 12.07 -6.92
CA PHE A 42 -2.37 13.28 -6.28
C PHE A 42 -1.20 14.09 -5.73
N SER A 43 -1.37 15.39 -5.55
CA SER A 43 -0.46 16.22 -4.75
C SER A 43 -1.24 17.01 -3.73
N THR A 44 -0.57 17.47 -2.67
CA THR A 44 -1.16 18.36 -1.68
C THR A 44 -0.41 19.67 -1.73
N THR A 45 -1.13 20.76 -2.01
CA THR A 45 -0.54 22.11 -1.90
C THR A 45 -0.33 22.47 -0.42
N PRO A 46 0.61 23.35 -0.05
CA PRO A 46 0.77 23.81 1.34
C PRO A 46 -0.54 24.32 1.98
N GLY A 47 -1.46 24.89 1.19
CA GLY A 47 -2.81 25.30 1.63
C GLY A 47 -3.81 24.14 1.81
N GLY A 48 -3.36 22.89 1.84
CA GLY A 48 -4.18 21.71 2.13
C GLY A 48 -4.99 21.15 0.96
N THR A 49 -5.06 21.81 -0.21
CA THR A 49 -5.84 21.28 -1.35
C THR A 49 -5.20 20.03 -1.96
N LYS A 50 -6.01 18.98 -2.15
CA LYS A 50 -5.62 17.75 -2.86
C LYS A 50 -5.87 17.90 -4.36
N ILE A 51 -4.83 17.87 -5.16
CA ILE A 51 -4.91 17.84 -6.62
C ILE A 51 -4.92 16.39 -7.08
N VAL A 52 -5.87 15.97 -7.92
CA VAL A 52 -5.94 14.59 -8.47
C VAL A 52 -5.73 14.61 -9.98
N TYR A 53 -4.81 13.77 -10.48
CA TYR A 53 -4.47 13.66 -11.90
C TYR A 53 -5.12 12.45 -12.56
N GLU A 54 -5.44 12.59 -13.86
CA GLU A 54 -6.08 11.52 -14.63
C GLU A 54 -5.10 10.46 -15.12
N ARG A 55 -5.53 9.18 -15.06
CA ARG A 55 -4.73 8.04 -15.50
C ARG A 55 -4.30 8.14 -16.97
N ASN A 56 -5.23 8.49 -17.86
CA ASN A 56 -4.96 8.53 -19.31
C ASN A 56 -3.88 9.56 -19.64
N PHE A 57 -3.97 10.74 -19.01
CA PHE A 57 -2.97 11.77 -19.15
C PHE A 57 -1.57 11.28 -18.77
N LEU A 58 -1.43 10.64 -17.60
CA LEU A 58 -0.16 10.13 -17.12
C LEU A 58 0.41 9.02 -18.00
N LEU A 59 -0.46 8.16 -18.52
CA LEU A 59 -0.06 7.12 -19.48
C LEU A 59 0.42 7.72 -20.80
N ASN A 60 -0.15 8.83 -21.26
CA ASN A 60 0.35 9.54 -22.44
C ASN A 60 1.77 10.08 -22.19
N LEU A 61 2.08 10.50 -20.97
CA LEU A 61 3.41 11.02 -20.61
C LEU A 61 4.52 9.96 -20.54
N ARG A 62 4.18 8.66 -20.54
CA ARG A 62 5.16 7.56 -20.38
C ARG A 62 6.31 7.59 -21.40
N ASN A 63 6.06 8.18 -22.57
CA ASN A 63 7.03 8.24 -23.67
C ASN A 63 7.83 9.55 -23.70
N SER A 64 7.55 10.48 -22.79
CA SER A 64 8.26 11.76 -22.73
C SER A 64 9.75 11.57 -22.40
N PRO A 65 10.64 12.47 -22.86
CA PRO A 65 12.07 12.40 -22.53
C PRO A 65 12.33 12.40 -21.02
N VAL A 66 11.55 13.18 -20.26
CA VAL A 66 11.67 13.30 -18.80
C VAL A 66 11.38 11.96 -18.10
N SER A 67 10.41 11.19 -18.60
CA SER A 67 10.05 9.88 -18.05
C SER A 67 11.12 8.79 -18.27
N ARG A 68 12.17 9.05 -19.06
CA ARG A 68 13.29 8.12 -19.26
C ARG A 68 14.49 8.40 -18.36
N THR A 69 14.39 9.39 -17.48
CA THR A 69 15.45 9.74 -16.54
C THR A 69 15.67 8.58 -15.56
N PRO A 70 16.89 8.01 -15.46
CA PRO A 70 17.18 6.99 -14.46
C PRO A 70 16.90 7.52 -13.05
N PRO A 71 16.28 6.71 -12.18
CA PRO A 71 15.99 7.14 -10.82
C PRO A 71 17.28 7.40 -10.04
N LYS A 72 17.28 8.44 -9.19
CA LYS A 72 18.43 8.79 -8.34
C LYS A 72 18.64 7.82 -7.17
N CYS A 73 17.64 7.00 -6.85
CA CYS A 73 17.76 5.99 -5.82
C CYS A 73 18.45 4.73 -6.38
N GLU A 74 19.21 4.06 -5.53
CA GLU A 74 19.81 2.76 -5.86
C GLU A 74 18.70 1.72 -5.97
N ILE A 75 18.44 1.25 -7.19
CA ILE A 75 17.54 0.13 -7.45
C ILE A 75 18.39 -1.15 -7.48
N PRO A 76 18.06 -2.17 -6.67
CA PRO A 76 18.74 -3.46 -6.72
C PRO A 76 18.80 -4.01 -8.14
N GLU A 77 19.96 -4.53 -8.55
CA GLU A 77 20.20 -4.97 -9.94
C GLU A 77 19.16 -5.99 -10.43
N ASN A 78 18.68 -6.87 -9.56
CA ASN A 78 17.66 -7.87 -9.87
C ASN A 78 16.27 -7.28 -10.18
N LEU A 79 16.03 -6.02 -9.86
CA LEU A 79 14.78 -5.30 -10.14
C LEU A 79 14.90 -4.36 -11.35
N VAL A 80 16.12 -4.09 -11.82
CA VAL A 80 16.37 -3.24 -12.99
C VAL A 80 16.02 -4.03 -14.26
N LYS A 81 15.12 -3.48 -15.08
CA LYS A 81 14.75 -4.09 -16.35
C LYS A 81 15.96 -4.10 -17.30
N GLY A 82 16.37 -5.29 -17.77
CA GLY A 82 17.46 -5.44 -18.72
C GLY A 82 18.84 -5.58 -18.08
N SER A 83 18.95 -5.63 -16.75
CA SER A 83 20.14 -6.18 -16.12
C SER A 83 20.20 -7.66 -16.51
N GLY A 84 21.23 -8.06 -17.26
CA GLY A 84 21.42 -9.45 -17.70
C GLY A 84 21.68 -10.45 -16.58
N SER A 85 21.41 -10.10 -15.32
CA SER A 85 21.56 -11.01 -14.19
C SER A 85 20.38 -11.99 -14.17
N PRO A 86 20.62 -13.31 -14.23
CA PRO A 86 19.55 -14.28 -14.01
C PRO A 86 18.95 -14.03 -12.62
N PRO A 87 17.61 -14.16 -12.44
CA PRO A 87 17.01 -14.00 -11.12
C PRO A 87 17.68 -14.99 -10.17
N LYS A 88 18.41 -14.49 -9.16
CA LYS A 88 18.92 -15.33 -8.09
C LYS A 88 17.69 -15.98 -7.46
N LYS A 89 17.52 -17.28 -7.66
CA LYS A 89 16.48 -18.07 -7.00
C LYS A 89 16.69 -17.88 -5.51
N TYR A 90 15.81 -17.12 -4.84
CA TYR A 90 15.70 -17.19 -3.40
C TYR A 90 15.41 -18.66 -3.08
N GLN A 91 16.34 -19.34 -2.42
CA GLN A 91 16.10 -20.69 -1.94
C GLN A 91 15.05 -20.56 -0.83
N SER A 92 13.78 -20.72 -1.18
CA SER A 92 12.75 -20.99 -0.20
C SER A 92 13.15 -22.27 0.51
N ALA A 93 13.51 -22.18 1.80
CA ALA A 93 13.69 -23.35 2.64
C ALA A 93 12.41 -24.20 2.53
N SER A 94 12.54 -25.38 1.94
CA SER A 94 11.42 -26.25 1.61
C SER A 94 10.84 -26.87 2.88
N ILE A 95 9.71 -26.35 3.34
CA ILE A 95 8.89 -27.02 4.36
C ILE A 95 8.23 -28.23 3.68
N LYS A 96 8.72 -29.44 3.99
CA LYS A 96 8.12 -30.70 3.54
C LYS A 96 6.77 -30.89 4.23
N ARG A 97 5.68 -30.80 3.47
CA ARG A 97 4.33 -31.18 3.93
C ARG A 97 4.15 -32.69 3.75
N ASN A 98 4.21 -33.45 4.85
CA ASN A 98 3.76 -34.84 4.87
C ASN A 98 2.23 -34.89 4.98
N LYS A 99 1.58 -35.63 4.06
CA LYS A 99 0.14 -35.95 4.08
C LYS A 99 -0.13 -37.06 5.11
N TYR A 100 -1.06 -36.84 6.04
CA TYR A 100 -1.69 -37.91 6.82
C TYR A 100 -3.19 -37.66 7.06
N PRO A 101 -3.98 -38.73 7.32
CA PRO A 101 -5.36 -38.87 6.86
C PRO A 101 -6.43 -38.48 7.89
N GLN A 102 -7.69 -38.55 7.45
CA GLN A 102 -8.90 -38.15 8.17
C GLN A 102 -9.23 -39.03 9.39
N ARG A 103 -9.31 -38.36 10.55
CA ARG A 103 -10.26 -38.43 11.69
C ARG A 103 -11.08 -39.71 11.93
N THR A 104 -10.95 -40.29 13.14
CA THR A 104 -12.08 -40.84 13.94
C THR A 104 -11.84 -40.60 15.46
N ARG A 105 -12.90 -40.81 16.24
CA ARG A 105 -13.30 -40.18 17.52
C ARG A 105 -12.75 -40.83 18.81
N ASN A 106 -12.69 -39.99 19.85
CA ASN A 106 -12.92 -40.21 21.29
C ASN A 106 -12.09 -41.28 22.02
N ASP A 107 -11.20 -40.87 22.93
CA ASP A 107 -11.49 -40.86 24.38
C ASP A 107 -10.40 -40.07 25.13
N SER A 108 -10.82 -39.49 26.24
CA SER A 108 -10.15 -38.63 27.21
C SER A 108 -8.73 -39.04 27.65
N PHE A 109 -7.81 -38.07 27.71
CA PHE A 109 -6.99 -37.79 28.91
C PHE A 109 -6.28 -36.42 28.76
N THR A 110 -6.31 -35.65 29.84
CA THR A 110 -5.89 -34.25 30.04
C THR A 110 -4.55 -33.80 29.44
N ALA A 111 -4.51 -32.63 28.77
CA ALA A 111 -3.44 -31.62 28.92
C ALA A 111 -3.79 -30.29 28.22
N LYS A 112 -3.50 -29.20 28.93
CA LYS A 112 -3.56 -27.77 28.57
C LYS A 112 -3.14 -27.43 27.13
N ASN A 113 -3.83 -26.47 26.50
CA ASN A 113 -3.24 -25.51 25.57
C ASN A 113 -4.15 -24.26 25.42
N SER A 114 -3.70 -23.16 26.03
CA SER A 114 -4.12 -21.77 25.78
C SER A 114 -3.77 -21.39 24.33
N SER A 115 -4.75 -21.11 23.47
CA SER A 115 -5.30 -19.78 23.17
C SER A 115 -4.23 -18.75 22.79
N ILE A 116 -4.17 -18.39 21.50
CA ILE A 116 -3.95 -17.04 20.93
C ILE A 116 -4.25 -17.22 19.44
N ASP A 117 -5.53 -17.09 19.07
CA ASP A 117 -5.97 -17.02 17.67
C ASP A 117 -7.13 -16.02 17.54
N ASP A 118 -7.11 -14.98 18.38
CA ASP A 118 -7.99 -13.84 18.33
C ASP A 118 -7.13 -12.56 18.39
N ASP A 119 -7.50 -11.58 17.57
CA ASP A 119 -6.98 -10.20 17.52
C ASP A 119 -5.81 -9.90 16.58
N GLN A 120 -5.94 -10.29 15.29
CA GLN A 120 -5.04 -9.78 14.27
C GLN A 120 -5.17 -8.27 14.05
N PHE A 121 -6.27 -7.58 14.39
CA PHE A 121 -6.30 -6.11 14.53
C PHE A 121 -7.48 -5.65 15.42
N GLN A 122 -7.23 -5.34 16.69
CA GLN A 122 -8.20 -4.67 17.55
C GLN A 122 -8.23 -3.17 17.18
N MET A 123 -9.37 -2.65 16.70
CA MET A 123 -9.56 -1.23 16.40
C MET A 123 -10.08 -0.55 17.66
N ASP A 124 -9.20 0.13 18.40
CA ASP A 124 -9.63 0.94 19.54
C ASP A 124 -10.49 2.13 19.04
N LEU A 125 -11.66 2.31 19.63
CA LEU A 125 -12.73 3.25 19.21
C LEU A 125 -13.15 4.17 20.36
#